data_AF-A0A1G1YVJ4-F1
#
_entry.id   AF-A0A1G1YVJ4-F1
#
_cell.length_a   1.000
_cell.length_b   1.000
_cell.length_c   1.000
_cell.angle_alpha   90.00
_cell.angle_beta   90.00
_cell.angle_gamma   90.00
#
_symmetry.space_group_name_H-M   'P 1'
#
loop_
_entity.id
_entity.type
_entity.pdbx_description
1 polymer ?
#
loop_
_entity_poly.entity_id
_entity_poly.type
_entity_poly.pdbx_seq_one_letter_code
_entity_poly.pdbx_strand_id
1 'polypeptide(L)'
;MKQILLIGLLFIFVVVIACESGTQTINIPLEKKCMQDSDCTAATCCHAKESVNKLYAPDCKSAMCTMSCEAGTLDCGQGKVKCVEKECQVVISG
;
A
#
# COMPACT_ATOMS: atom_id res chain seq x y z
N MET A 1 11.87 51.94 -1.20
CA MET A 1 12.30 51.03 -2.29
C MET A 1 13.03 49.79 -1.77
N LYS A 2 14.11 49.92 -0.99
CA LYS A 2 14.87 48.78 -0.43
C LYS A 2 14.04 47.83 0.48
N GLN A 3 13.12 48.39 1.27
CA GLN A 3 12.20 47.65 2.16
C GLN A 3 11.16 46.83 1.39
N ILE A 4 10.62 47.37 0.28
CA ILE A 4 9.65 46.67 -0.57
C ILE A 4 10.32 45.48 -1.27
N LEU A 5 11.59 45.66 -1.67
CA LEU A 5 12.40 44.61 -2.30
C LEU A 5 12.72 43.46 -1.31
N LEU A 6 12.95 43.78 -0.04
CA LEU A 6 13.16 42.80 1.03
C LEU A 6 11.89 42.02 1.38
N ILE A 7 10.74 42.69 1.46
CA ILE A 7 9.44 42.05 1.74
C ILE A 7 9.06 41.10 0.60
N GLY A 8 9.28 41.50 -0.66
CA GLY A 8 9.02 40.65 -1.82
C GLY A 8 9.89 39.37 -1.82
N LEU A 9 11.18 39.50 -1.50
CA LEU A 9 12.09 38.36 -1.37
C LEU A 9 11.67 37.40 -0.25
N LEU A 10 11.25 37.94 0.89
CA LEU A 10 10.81 37.15 2.04
C LEU A 10 9.51 36.38 1.75
N PHE A 11 8.58 37.01 1.04
CA PHE A 11 7.33 36.39 0.62
C PHE A 11 7.56 35.26 -0.40
N ILE A 12 8.46 35.46 -1.36
CA ILE A 12 8.87 34.42 -2.32
C ILE A 12 9.50 33.22 -1.59
N PHE A 13 10.36 33.47 -0.60
CA PHE A 13 11.01 32.40 0.17
C PHE A 13 10.00 31.56 0.98
N VAL A 14 8.98 32.20 1.56
CA VAL A 14 7.88 31.51 2.28
C VAL A 14 7.05 30.64 1.34
N VAL A 15 6.77 31.12 0.12
CA VAL A 15 6.02 30.35 -0.89
C VAL A 15 6.80 29.11 -1.35
N VAL A 16 8.13 29.20 -1.48
CA VAL A 16 8.98 28.05 -1.87
C VAL A 16 8.98 26.97 -0.78
N ILE A 17 9.05 27.36 0.51
CA ILE A 17 9.06 26.40 1.63
C ILE A 17 7.70 25.70 1.79
N ALA A 18 6.59 26.38 1.49
CA ALA A 18 5.25 25.79 1.58
C ALA A 18 4.98 24.69 0.52
N CYS A 19 5.84 24.56 -0.51
CA CYS A 19 5.72 23.54 -1.55
C CYS A 19 6.41 22.21 -1.22
N GLU A 20 7.14 22.09 -0.11
CA GLU A 20 7.70 20.82 0.36
C GLU A 20 6.61 20.00 1.06
N SER A 21 5.64 19.52 0.28
CA SER A 21 4.66 18.55 0.76
C SER A 21 5.41 17.30 1.22
N GLY A 22 5.35 17.04 2.52
CA GLY A 22 6.17 16.06 3.23
C GLY A 22 6.14 14.67 2.60
N THR A 23 7.31 14.18 2.20
CA THR A 23 7.50 12.78 1.86
C THR A 23 7.61 12.01 3.17
N GLN A 24 6.47 11.54 3.71
CA GLN A 24 6.51 10.60 4.81
C GLN A 24 7.18 9.31 4.35
N THR A 25 8.29 8.94 4.99
CA THR A 25 8.96 7.66 4.79
C THR A 25 8.15 6.58 5.50
N ILE A 26 7.05 6.12 4.90
CA ILE A 26 6.32 4.96 5.40
C ILE A 26 7.28 3.77 5.33
N ASN A 27 7.65 3.23 6.50
CA ASN A 27 8.48 2.04 6.59
C ASN A 27 7.62 0.79 6.33
N ILE A 28 7.32 0.57 5.05
CA ILE A 28 6.57 -0.60 4.59
C ILE A 28 7.56 -1.74 4.36
N PRO A 29 7.36 -2.93 4.96
CA PRO A 29 8.17 -4.11 4.67
C PRO A 29 8.18 -4.43 3.18
N LEU A 30 9.30 -4.93 2.66
CA LEU A 30 9.48 -5.11 1.22
C LEU A 30 8.49 -6.13 0.64
N GLU A 31 8.18 -7.16 1.42
CA GLU A 31 7.18 -8.19 1.15
C GLU A 31 5.75 -7.68 1.14
N LYS A 32 5.50 -6.47 1.66
CA LYS A 32 4.19 -5.81 1.63
C LYS A 32 4.14 -4.64 0.65
N LYS A 33 5.27 -4.16 0.15
CA LYS A 33 5.32 -2.95 -0.69
C LYS A 33 4.70 -3.16 -2.06
N CYS A 34 3.94 -2.19 -2.57
CA CYS A 34 3.32 -2.25 -3.90
C CYS A 34 3.22 -0.87 -4.56
N MET A 35 2.98 -0.87 -5.87
CA MET A 35 2.65 0.33 -6.65
C MET A 35 1.21 0.31 -7.18
N GLN A 36 0.67 -0.89 -7.44
CA GLN A 36 -0.69 -1.11 -7.93
C GLN A 36 -1.25 -2.44 -7.42
N ASP A 37 -2.58 -2.61 -7.48
CA ASP A 37 -3.28 -3.81 -6.99
C ASP A 37 -2.70 -5.13 -7.54
N SER A 38 -2.28 -5.15 -8.81
CA SER A 38 -1.72 -6.34 -9.46
C SER A 38 -0.29 -6.71 -9.01
N ASP A 39 0.29 -5.91 -8.13
CA ASP A 39 1.54 -6.28 -7.45
C ASP A 39 1.27 -7.17 -6.24
N CYS A 40 0.03 -7.22 -5.76
CA CYS A 40 -0.36 -7.93 -4.56
C CYS A 40 -0.98 -9.30 -4.87
N THR A 41 -0.79 -10.24 -3.95
CA THR A 41 -1.37 -11.59 -3.98
C THR A 41 -1.58 -12.09 -2.55
N ALA A 42 -2.26 -13.23 -2.40
CA ALA A 42 -2.48 -13.86 -1.11
C ALA A 42 -1.16 -14.24 -0.40
N ALA A 43 -1.06 -13.96 0.90
CA ALA A 43 0.11 -14.29 1.72
C ALA A 43 0.21 -15.78 2.05
N THR A 44 -0.89 -16.51 1.97
CA THR A 44 -0.98 -17.96 2.20
C THR A 44 -1.80 -18.61 1.09
N CYS A 45 -1.61 -19.91 0.88
CA CYS A 45 -2.25 -20.62 -0.23
C CYS A 45 -3.76 -20.79 -0.08
N CYS A 46 -4.24 -20.96 1.16
CA CYS A 46 -5.65 -21.13 1.47
C CYS A 46 -6.03 -20.17 2.58
N HIS A 47 -7.29 -19.72 2.62
CA HIS A 47 -7.86 -18.96 3.73
C HIS A 47 -7.05 -17.70 4.07
N ALA A 48 -6.48 -17.05 3.06
CA ALA A 48 -5.57 -15.93 3.25
C ALA A 48 -6.32 -14.74 3.86
N LYS A 49 -5.85 -14.32 5.03
CA LYS A 49 -6.28 -13.08 5.72
C LYS A 49 -5.37 -11.91 5.40
N GLU A 50 -4.20 -12.21 4.85
CA GLU A 50 -3.14 -11.27 4.58
C GLU A 50 -2.76 -11.28 3.09
N SER A 51 -2.23 -10.16 2.64
CA SER A 51 -1.75 -9.93 1.28
C SER A 51 -0.26 -9.63 1.30
N VAL A 52 0.48 -10.04 0.27
CA VAL A 52 1.92 -9.78 0.07
C VAL A 52 2.17 -9.34 -1.37
N ASN A 53 3.29 -8.70 -1.62
CA ASN A 53 3.78 -8.49 -2.96
C ASN A 53 4.05 -9.85 -3.63
N LYS A 54 3.65 -10.00 -4.89
CA LYS A 54 3.76 -11.23 -5.68
C LYS A 54 5.19 -11.78 -5.79
N LEU A 55 6.21 -10.93 -5.67
CA LEU A 55 7.61 -11.37 -5.64
C LEU A 55 7.95 -12.19 -4.38
N TYR A 56 7.12 -12.08 -3.35
CA TYR A 56 7.23 -12.76 -2.05
C TYR A 56 6.10 -13.77 -1.83
N ALA A 57 5.38 -14.12 -2.89
CA ALA A 57 4.27 -15.07 -2.82
C ALA A 57 4.74 -16.46 -2.34
N PRO A 58 3.94 -17.17 -1.54
CA PRO A 58 4.22 -18.56 -1.22
C PRO A 58 4.13 -19.46 -2.47
N ASP A 59 4.91 -20.54 -2.52
CA ASP A 59 4.72 -21.58 -3.53
C ASP A 59 3.56 -22.49 -3.13
N CYS A 60 2.47 -22.42 -3.89
CA CYS A 60 1.24 -23.16 -3.64
C CYS A 60 1.06 -24.41 -4.51
N LYS A 61 2.08 -24.83 -5.29
CA LYS A 61 1.95 -25.96 -6.23
C LYS A 61 1.56 -27.29 -5.58
N SER A 62 1.99 -27.51 -4.33
CA SER A 62 1.73 -28.73 -3.56
C SER A 62 0.71 -28.52 -2.43
N ALA A 63 0.08 -27.35 -2.36
CA ALA A 63 -0.89 -27.06 -1.32
C ALA A 63 -2.21 -27.80 -1.59
N MET A 64 -2.70 -28.52 -0.59
CA MET A 64 -4.01 -29.18 -0.62
C MET A 64 -5.01 -28.34 0.18
N CYS A 65 -5.64 -27.37 -0.49
CA CYS A 65 -6.69 -26.56 0.12
C CYS A 65 -8.01 -27.33 0.19
N THR A 66 -8.79 -27.08 1.24
CA THR A 66 -10.19 -27.53 1.28
C THR A 66 -11.08 -26.59 0.47
N MET A 67 -12.29 -27.04 0.12
CA MET A 67 -13.31 -26.17 -0.48
C MET A 67 -14.11 -25.37 0.56
N SER A 68 -13.57 -25.17 1.76
CA SER A 68 -14.19 -24.34 2.80
C SER A 68 -14.04 -22.86 2.44
N CYS A 69 -15.10 -22.06 2.63
CA CYS A 69 -15.03 -20.62 2.60
C CYS A 69 -14.86 -20.11 4.03
N GLU A 70 -13.64 -19.71 4.42
CA GLU A 70 -13.42 -19.23 5.78
C GLU A 70 -13.78 -17.75 5.91
N ALA A 71 -14.55 -17.41 6.94
CA ALA A 71 -15.01 -16.05 7.17
C ALA A 71 -13.82 -15.08 7.41
N GLY A 72 -13.89 -13.90 6.81
CA GLY A 72 -12.85 -12.87 6.94
C GLY A 72 -11.55 -13.18 6.20
N THR A 73 -11.62 -14.00 5.15
CA THR A 73 -10.48 -14.33 4.28
C THR A 73 -10.74 -13.85 2.84
N LEU A 74 -9.79 -14.08 1.95
CA LEU A 74 -9.94 -13.88 0.50
C LEU A 74 -10.81 -14.95 -0.18
N ASP A 75 -11.26 -15.98 0.54
CA ASP A 75 -12.00 -17.08 -0.06
C ASP A 75 -13.36 -16.64 -0.58
N CYS A 76 -13.79 -17.29 -1.67
CA CYS A 76 -15.16 -17.20 -2.19
C CYS A 76 -15.60 -15.76 -2.52
N GLY A 77 -14.63 -14.87 -2.79
CA GLY A 77 -14.90 -13.47 -3.11
C GLY A 77 -15.22 -12.58 -1.91
N GLN A 78 -15.09 -13.09 -0.68
CA GLN A 78 -15.31 -12.31 0.55
C GLN A 78 -14.31 -11.17 0.73
N GLY A 79 -13.21 -11.17 -0.03
CA GLY A 79 -12.23 -10.09 -0.01
C GLY A 79 -11.45 -9.99 -1.31
N LYS A 80 -10.68 -8.90 -1.42
CA LYS A 80 -9.77 -8.64 -2.54
C LYS A 80 -8.44 -8.14 -2.01
N VAL A 81 -7.36 -8.52 -2.69
CA VAL A 81 -6.05 -7.89 -2.48
C VAL A 81 -6.04 -6.51 -3.13
N LYS A 82 -5.52 -5.52 -2.41
CA LYS A 82 -5.43 -4.13 -2.86
C LYS A 82 -4.09 -3.53 -2.46
N CYS A 83 -3.60 -2.62 -3.29
CA CYS A 83 -2.48 -1.76 -2.94
C CYS A 83 -3.01 -0.47 -2.33
N VAL A 84 -2.94 -0.36 -1.01
CA VAL A 84 -3.47 0.77 -0.24
C VAL A 84 -2.29 1.45 0.43
N GLU A 85 -2.09 2.75 0.14
CA GLU A 85 -0.99 3.53 0.72
C GLU A 85 0.41 2.90 0.49
N LYS A 86 0.61 2.27 -0.69
CA LYS A 86 1.83 1.53 -1.08
C LYS A 86 2.06 0.22 -0.30
N GLU A 87 1.06 -0.26 0.43
CA GLU A 87 1.06 -1.52 1.16
C GLU A 87 -0.01 -2.50 0.61
N CYS A 88 0.37 -3.76 0.44
CA CYS A 88 -0.52 -4.85 0.07
C CYS A 88 -1.41 -5.21 1.26
N GLN A 89 -2.70 -4.97 1.11
CA GLN A 89 -3.72 -5.23 2.13
C GLN A 89 -4.82 -6.13 1.59
N VAL A 90 -5.49 -6.85 2.50
CA VAL A 90 -6.75 -7.52 2.21
C VAL A 90 -7.89 -6.57 2.57
N VAL A 91 -8.77 -6.34 1.60
CA VAL A 91 -10.00 -5.56 1.80
C VAL A 91 -11.18 -6.52 1.72
N ILE A 92 -11.81 -6.77 2.87
CA ILE A 92 -12.99 -7.63 2.98
C ILE A 92 -14.22 -6.88 2.44
N SER A 93 -14.94 -7.54 1.54
CA SER A 93 -16.21 -7.09 0.95
C SER A 93 -17.28 -8.06 1.45
N GLY A 94 -17.75 -7.83 2.68
CA GLY A 94 -18.86 -8.58 3.26
C GLY A 94 -20.20 -8.19 2.68
#